data_AF-A0A8T4WLD7-F1
#
_entry.id   AF-A0A8T4WLD7-F1
#
_cell.length_a   1.000
_cell.length_b   1.000
_cell.length_c   1.000
_cell.angle_alpha   90.00
_cell.angle_beta   90.00
_cell.angle_gamma   90.00
#
_symmetry.space_group_name_H-M   'P 1'
#
loop_
_entity.id
_entity.type
_entity.pdbx_description
1 polymer ?
#
loop_
_entity_poly.entity_id
_entity_poly.type
_entity_poly.pdbx_seq_one_letter_code
_entity_poly.pdbx_strand_id
1 'polypeptide(L)'
;MLRYVDKKDEIINEQICLLLTHSCVISFQEIKGDIFDPIRERIRKGKGRIRKRGADYLTYTLIDAIVYHYVFLLEKLGEKIEAI
;
A
#
# COMPACT_ATOMS: atom_id res chain seq x y z
N MET A 1 -2.02 8.10 -0.15
CA MET A 1 -1.92 7.00 -1.13
C MET A 1 -2.62 7.46 -2.38
N LEU A 2 -1.98 7.28 -3.53
CA LEU A 2 -2.53 7.68 -4.81
C LEU A 2 -3.27 6.47 -5.34
N ARG A 3 -4.46 6.71 -5.88
CA ARG A 3 -5.27 5.68 -6.51
C ARG A 3 -5.56 6.11 -7.92
N TYR A 4 -5.20 5.26 -8.88
CA TYR A 4 -5.51 5.50 -10.28
C TYR A 4 -6.87 4.88 -10.63
N VAL A 5 -7.72 5.69 -11.27
CA VAL A 5 -9.07 5.31 -11.68
C VAL A 5 -9.11 5.17 -13.19
N ASP A 6 -8.91 3.95 -13.70
CA ASP A 6 -8.83 3.65 -15.14
C ASP A 6 -10.00 4.22 -15.95
N LYS A 7 -11.21 4.22 -15.39
CA LYS A 7 -12.43 4.68 -16.10
C LYS A 7 -12.48 6.20 -16.34
N LYS A 8 -11.77 6.98 -15.52
CA LYS A 8 -11.79 8.44 -15.57
C LYS A 8 -10.46 9.04 -16.00
N ASP A 9 -9.42 8.21 -16.10
CA ASP A 9 -8.04 8.67 -16.25
C ASP A 9 -7.63 9.71 -15.19
N GLU A 10 -8.03 9.43 -13.95
CA GLU A 10 -7.81 10.34 -12.82
C GLU A 10 -6.97 9.67 -11.74
N ILE A 11 -6.09 10.47 -11.13
CA ILE A 11 -5.38 10.10 -9.91
C ILE A 11 -6.09 10.77 -8.74
N ILE A 12 -6.60 9.96 -7.81
CA ILE A 12 -7.21 10.44 -6.57
C ILE A 12 -6.18 10.29 -5.46
N ASN A 13 -6.02 11.35 -4.66
CA ASN A 13 -5.25 11.28 -3.44
C ASN A 13 -6.15 10.84 -2.28
N GLU A 14 -5.80 9.73 -1.65
CA GLU A 14 -6.48 9.18 -0.48
C GLU A 14 -5.56 9.29 0.74
N GLN A 15 -6.05 9.86 1.84
CA GLN A 15 -5.26 9.92 3.06
C GLN A 15 -5.22 8.56 3.79
N ILE A 16 -4.02 8.15 4.19
CA ILE A 16 -3.82 7.01 5.10
C ILE A 16 -3.13 7.52 6.36
N CYS A 17 -3.67 7.16 7.52
CA CYS A 17 -3.04 7.39 8.81
C CYS A 17 -2.65 6.04 9.43
N LEU A 18 -1.42 5.95 9.94
CA LEU A 18 -0.91 4.78 10.64
C LEU A 18 -0.54 5.16 12.08
N LEU A 19 -1.14 4.47 13.04
CA LEU A 19 -0.80 4.58 14.45
C LEU A 19 -0.07 3.31 14.88
N LEU A 20 1.22 3.45 15.21
CA LEU A 20 2.03 2.38 15.78
C LEU A 20 2.01 2.47 17.31
N THR A 21 1.71 1.35 17.95
CA THR A 21 1.86 1.13 19.39
C THR A 21 2.88 0.04 19.63
N HIS A 22 3.11 -0.38 20.88
CA HIS A 22 4.15 -1.37 21.19
C HIS A 22 4.00 -2.70 20.43
N SER A 23 2.77 -3.19 20.25
CA SER A 23 2.48 -4.49 19.64
C SER A 23 1.37 -4.46 18.59
N CYS A 24 0.85 -3.29 18.26
CA CYS A 24 -0.26 -3.13 17.32
C CYS A 24 -0.01 -1.96 16.35
N VAL A 25 -0.51 -2.12 15.12
CA VAL A 25 -0.58 -1.07 14.11
C VAL A 25 -2.03 -0.90 13.73
N ILE A 26 -2.54 0.33 13.86
CA ILE A 26 -3.90 0.71 13.48
C ILE A 26 -3.80 1.57 12.23
N SER A 27 -4.53 1.20 11.18
CA SER A 27 -4.63 1.98 9.95
C SER A 27 -6.02 2.59 9.80
N PHE A 28 -6.05 3.86 9.42
CA PHE A 28 -7.27 4.58 9.02
C PHE A 28 -7.17 4.88 7.53
N GLN A 29 -8.25 4.56 6.81
CA GLN A 29 -8.37 4.75 5.36
C GLN A 29 -9.69 5.49 5.08
N GLU A 30 -9.69 6.35 4.06
CA GLU A 30 -10.87 7.12 3.68
C GLU A 30 -11.82 6.29 2.82
N ILE A 31 -11.28 5.44 1.94
CA ILE A 31 -12.05 4.70 0.94
C ILE A 31 -11.83 3.20 1.15
N LYS A 32 -12.87 2.40 0.85
CA LYS A 32 -12.74 0.95 0.88
C LYS A 32 -11.89 0.43 -0.28
N GLY A 33 -10.98 -0.49 0.06
CA GLY A 33 -10.10 -1.18 -0.89
C GLY A 33 -8.70 -0.58 -0.85
N ASP A 34 -7.69 -1.42 -0.63
CA ASP A 34 -6.31 -0.99 -0.46
C ASP A 34 -5.32 -1.95 -1.14
N ILE A 35 -4.05 -1.55 -1.11
CA ILE A 35 -2.93 -2.29 -1.68
C ILE A 35 -2.32 -3.32 -0.72
N PHE A 36 -2.92 -3.55 0.46
CA PHE A 36 -2.31 -4.34 1.53
C PHE A 36 -2.67 -5.83 1.48
N ASP A 37 -3.47 -6.28 0.51
CA ASP A 37 -3.82 -7.70 0.36
C ASP A 37 -2.60 -8.64 0.29
N PRO A 38 -1.51 -8.34 -0.44
CA PRO A 38 -0.31 -9.17 -0.42
C PRO A 38 0.31 -9.30 0.98
N ILE A 39 0.21 -8.25 1.81
CA ILE A 39 0.69 -8.27 3.20
C ILE A 39 -0.22 -9.15 4.06
N ARG A 40 -1.55 -9.01 3.93
CA ARG A 40 -2.52 -9.87 4.63
C ARG A 40 -2.29 -11.34 4.31
N GLU A 41 -2.04 -11.67 3.04
CA GLU A 41 -1.75 -13.02 2.59
C GLU A 41 -0.41 -13.55 3.16
N ARG A 42 0.63 -12.72 3.21
CA ARG A 42 1.91 -13.09 3.85
C ARG A 42 1.74 -13.39 5.34
N ILE A 43 0.90 -12.64 6.04
CA ILE A 43 0.58 -12.89 7.45
C ILE A 43 -0.17 -14.22 7.59
N ARG A 44 -1.27 -14.42 6.84
CA ARG A 44 -2.08 -15.64 6.90
C ARG A 44 -1.28 -16.90 6.59
N LYS A 45 -0.42 -16.85 5.57
CA LYS A 45 0.41 -17.99 5.12
C LYS A 45 1.73 -18.12 5.87
N GLY A 46 2.05 -17.18 6.77
CA GLY A 46 3.33 -17.16 7.48
C GLY A 46 4.57 -17.05 6.58
N LYS A 47 4.44 -16.45 5.39
CA LYS A 47 5.56 -16.32 4.43
C LYS A 47 6.56 -15.24 4.87
N GLY A 48 7.84 -15.59 4.83
CA GLY A 48 8.94 -14.67 5.13
C GLY A 48 9.09 -14.36 6.63
N ARG A 49 9.42 -13.11 6.96
CA ARG A 49 9.74 -12.67 8.34
C ARG A 49 8.57 -12.03 9.08
N ILE A 50 7.42 -11.82 8.43
CA ILE A 50 6.34 -10.97 8.94
C ILE A 50 5.68 -11.50 10.24
N ARG A 51 5.63 -12.82 10.44
CA ARG A 51 5.14 -13.43 11.70
C ARG A 51 6.22 -13.56 12.79
N LYS A 52 7.48 -13.31 12.45
CA LYS A 52 8.64 -13.46 13.36
C LYS A 52 9.16 -12.10 13.87
N ARG A 53 8.50 -11.00 13.50
CA ARG A 53 8.90 -9.62 13.80
C ARG A 53 7.74 -8.88 14.47
N GLY A 54 8.04 -7.75 15.09
CA GLY A 54 7.07 -6.94 15.82
C GLY A 54 6.22 -6.03 14.93
N ALA A 55 5.44 -5.19 15.59
CA ALA A 55 4.58 -4.20 14.95
C ALA A 55 5.37 -3.14 14.16
N ASP A 56 6.60 -2.86 14.56
CA ASP A 56 7.56 -2.02 13.84
C ASP A 56 7.81 -2.51 12.41
N TYR A 57 8.06 -3.82 12.24
CA TYR A 57 8.28 -4.43 10.93
C TYR A 57 7.00 -4.46 10.09
N LEU A 58 5.84 -4.63 10.74
CA LEU A 58 4.55 -4.54 10.06
C LEU A 58 4.32 -3.12 9.52
N THR A 59 4.55 -2.07 10.33
CA THR A 59 4.47 -0.67 9.90
C THR A 59 5.41 -0.39 8.74
N TYR A 60 6.67 -0.83 8.83
CA TYR A 60 7.61 -0.73 7.72
C TYR A 60 7.07 -1.39 6.45
N THR A 61 6.51 -2.60 6.55
CA THR A 61 5.98 -3.33 5.39
C THR A 61 4.74 -2.63 4.79
N LEU A 62 3.90 -2.01 5.61
CA LEU A 62 2.76 -1.21 5.12
C LEU A 62 3.24 0.03 4.36
N ILE A 63 4.25 0.73 4.87
CA ILE A 63 4.85 1.90 4.20
C ILE A 63 5.52 1.49 2.89
N ASP A 64 6.28 0.38 2.90
CA ASP A 64 6.94 -0.17 1.72
C ASP A 64 5.94 -0.46 0.58
N ALA A 65 4.79 -1.04 0.91
CA ALA A 65 3.73 -1.24 -0.08
C ALA A 65 3.20 0.07 -0.65
N ILE A 66 3.01 1.12 0.17
CA ILE A 66 2.57 2.45 -0.31
C ILE A 66 3.58 3.02 -1.30
N VAL A 67 4.88 2.96 -0.98
CA VAL A 67 5.94 3.47 -1.86
C VAL A 67 6.01 2.65 -3.16
N TYR A 68 5.92 1.32 -3.06
CA TYR A 68 5.88 0.44 -4.23
C TYR A 68 4.70 0.77 -5.15
N HIS A 69 3.54 1.08 -4.57
CA HIS A 69 2.39 1.49 -5.36
C HIS A 69 2.63 2.82 -6.11
N TYR A 70 3.34 3.77 -5.52
CA TYR A 70 3.71 5.01 -6.23
C TYR A 70 4.61 4.75 -7.44
N VAL A 71 5.59 3.85 -7.31
CA VAL A 71 6.44 3.47 -8.45
C VAL A 71 5.61 2.85 -9.56
N PHE A 72 4.73 1.90 -9.23
CA PHE A 72 3.81 1.29 -10.20
C PHE A 72 2.94 2.32 -10.91
N LEU A 73 2.45 3.33 -10.19
CA LEU A 73 1.65 4.41 -10.79
C LEU A 73 2.48 5.28 -11.74
N LEU A 74 3.72 5.60 -11.38
CA LEU A 74 4.62 6.36 -12.26
C LEU A 74 4.93 5.60 -13.55
N GLU A 75 5.16 4.29 -13.47
CA GLU A 75 5.36 3.43 -14.65
C GLU A 75 4.13 3.47 -15.58
N LYS A 76 2.93 3.28 -15.02
CA LYS A 76 1.66 3.39 -15.77
C LYS A 76 1.47 4.75 -16.44
N LEU A 77 1.88 5.84 -15.80
CA LEU A 77 1.81 7.18 -16.38
C LEU A 77 2.86 7.35 -17.49
N GLY A 78 4.05 6.79 -17.33
CA GLY A 78 5.09 6.77 -18.36
C GLY A 78 4.62 6.08 -19.63
N GLU A 79 4.08 4.87 -19.53
CA GLU A 79 3.52 4.11 -20.66
C GLU A 79 2.45 4.92 -21.41
N LYS A 80 1.63 5.69 -20.68
CA LYS A 80 0.60 6.55 -21.28
C LYS A 80 1.18 7.73 -22.04
N ILE A 81 2.22 8.36 -21.50
CA ILE A 81 2.90 9.47 -22.16
C ILE A 81 3.59 8.99 -23.45
N GLU A 82 4.19 7.80 -23.43
CA GLU A 82 4.82 7.20 -24.63
C GLU A 82 3.82 6.79 -25.71
N ALA A 83 2.56 6.51 -25.34
CA ALA A 83 1.50 6.15 -26.28
C ALA A 83 0.84 7.36 -26.99
N ILE A 84 1.25 8.59 -26.64
CA ILE A 84 0.80 9.85 -27.25
C ILE A 84 1.84 10.32 -28.27
#